data_AF-A0A1B0DE42-F1
#
_entry.id   AF-A0A1B0DE42-F1
#
_cell.length_a   1.000
_cell.length_b   1.000
_cell.length_c   1.000
_cell.angle_alpha   90.00
_cell.angle_beta   90.00
_cell.angle_gamma   90.00
#
_symmetry.space_group_name_H-M   'P 1'
#
loop_
_entity.id
_entity.type
_entity.pdbx_description
1 polymer ?
#
loop_
_entity_poly.entity_id
_entity_poly.type
_entity_poly.pdbx_seq_one_letter_code
_entity_poly.pdbx_strand_id
1 'polypeptide(L)'
;MVERERPLPAQFVEVHQILALTSAEPYRFDQFKVFRVRIEAQEQLDVLKSLKTGPNSYEYFDEPRQIGQELDMVVPPFLQSEFDSMITGTKMNKKLMINNLQELVDKERPNTAVENDDEFGWDDYHSIDTINAWMYSLEELYDEVTVIQGGTSYEGRNILGVNINRNPGQNPGIFIESQIHANEWITSGSTTWIINKLLTATTADPEIKNLADNINWYIFPIINVDGYEYTRNVYRMWRKTRSQQGLICNGVDPNRNWDVYWEKGGIGSSANMCDGSFAGPEPFSEIETKSLSEYILSLADNLNFYIGFHSAANMLLFPWGHTNNPSPYYPQFMEIATATVTALHARHGTNYTYGPGSSTIKTSKFYKFH
;
A
#
# COMPACT_ATOMS: atom_id res chain seq x y z
N MET A 1 -7.31 69.24 -40.89
CA MET A 1 -6.18 68.38 -40.47
C MET A 1 -6.42 68.01 -39.02
N VAL A 2 -6.95 66.80 -38.78
CA VAL A 2 -7.04 66.20 -37.46
C VAL A 2 -6.54 64.77 -37.66
N GLU A 3 -5.33 64.55 -37.19
CA GLU A 3 -4.56 63.33 -37.31
C GLU A 3 -5.09 62.33 -36.26
N ARG A 4 -5.54 61.15 -36.71
CA ARG A 4 -6.01 60.09 -35.81
C ARG A 4 -4.79 59.33 -35.29
N GLU A 5 -4.56 59.39 -33.99
CA GLU A 5 -3.59 58.55 -33.29
C GLU A 5 -3.99 57.06 -33.41
N ARG A 6 -3.03 56.23 -33.82
CA ARG A 6 -3.13 54.76 -33.82
C ARG A 6 -2.71 54.24 -32.44
N PRO A 7 -3.43 53.29 -31.83
CA PRO A 7 -2.99 52.67 -30.59
C PRO A 7 -1.82 51.72 -30.83
N LEU A 8 -0.84 51.75 -29.92
CA LEU A 8 0.33 50.88 -29.89
C LEU A 8 -0.08 49.41 -29.61
N PRO A 9 0.62 48.41 -30.18
CA PRO A 9 0.31 47.01 -29.93
C PRO A 9 0.73 46.61 -28.51
N ALA A 10 -0.17 45.95 -27.79
CA ALA A 10 0.12 45.31 -26.52
C ALA A 10 1.13 44.17 -26.73
N GLN A 11 2.34 44.33 -26.19
CA GLN A 11 3.29 43.24 -26.08
C GLN A 11 2.81 42.30 -24.97
N PHE A 12 2.31 41.13 -25.37
CA PHE A 12 2.16 39.99 -24.46
C PHE A 12 3.55 39.52 -24.05
N VAL A 13 3.91 39.77 -22.79
CA VAL A 13 5.08 39.15 -22.16
C VAL A 13 4.61 37.78 -21.67
N GLU A 14 4.86 36.73 -22.46
CA GLU A 14 4.78 35.36 -21.97
C GLU A 14 5.90 35.17 -20.94
N VAL A 15 5.54 35.27 -19.66
CA VAL A 15 6.40 34.85 -18.56
C VAL A 15 6.40 33.32 -18.56
N HIS A 16 7.33 32.73 -19.31
CA HIS A 16 7.70 31.34 -19.10
C HIS A 16 8.38 31.23 -17.73
N GLN A 17 7.58 30.99 -16.69
CA GLN A 17 8.11 30.50 -15.43
C GLN A 17 8.67 29.10 -15.69
N ILE A 18 9.96 29.04 -15.98
CA ILE A 18 10.73 27.81 -15.86
C ILE A 18 10.80 27.51 -14.37
N LEU A 19 9.82 26.74 -13.88
CA LEU A 19 9.94 26.02 -12.62
C LEU A 19 11.06 25.00 -12.83
N ALA A 20 12.28 25.39 -12.47
CA ALA A 20 13.35 24.43 -12.22
C ALA A 20 12.92 23.61 -11.00
N LEU A 21 12.24 22.50 -11.25
CA LEU A 21 12.09 21.41 -10.29
C LEU A 21 13.50 20.89 -10.00
N THR A 22 14.14 21.43 -8.97
CA THR A 22 15.28 20.74 -8.37
C THR A 22 14.70 19.49 -7.73
N SER A 23 14.62 18.39 -8.48
CA SER A 23 14.34 17.09 -7.90
C SER A 23 15.50 16.77 -6.97
N ALA A 24 15.27 16.85 -5.66
CA ALA A 24 16.21 16.27 -4.71
C ALA A 24 16.41 14.81 -5.12
N GLU A 25 17.66 14.34 -5.13
CA GLU A 25 17.94 12.94 -5.43
C GLU A 25 17.14 12.04 -4.47
N PRO A 26 16.60 10.91 -4.95
CA PRO A 26 15.90 9.95 -4.10
C PRO A 26 16.77 9.54 -2.90
N TYR A 27 16.15 9.36 -1.74
CA TYR A 27 16.86 8.92 -0.55
C TYR A 27 17.53 7.56 -0.78
N ARG A 28 18.81 7.47 -0.41
CA ARG A 28 19.60 6.26 -0.56
C ARG A 28 19.82 5.55 0.78
N PHE A 29 19.74 4.23 0.72
CA PHE A 29 19.98 3.27 1.80
C PHE A 29 21.38 2.65 1.70
N ASP A 30 22.37 3.38 1.17
CA ASP A 30 23.73 2.87 0.99
C ASP A 30 24.31 2.41 2.33
N GLN A 31 24.74 1.14 2.39
CA GLN A 31 25.29 0.51 3.59
C GLN A 31 24.30 0.36 4.76
N PHE A 32 22.99 0.60 4.54
CA PHE A 32 21.98 0.26 5.52
C PHE A 32 21.87 -1.26 5.58
N LYS A 33 21.91 -1.81 6.80
CA LYS A 33 21.83 -3.25 7.04
C LYS A 33 20.45 -3.62 7.55
N VAL A 34 19.96 -4.79 7.16
CA VAL A 34 18.76 -5.37 7.77
C VAL A 34 19.18 -6.46 8.73
N PHE A 35 18.78 -6.33 9.98
CA PHE A 35 18.97 -7.34 11.01
C PHE A 35 17.63 -7.93 11.44
N ARG A 36 17.59 -9.26 11.52
CA ARG A 36 16.51 -9.98 12.20
C ARG A 36 16.81 -10.06 13.68
N VAL A 37 15.89 -9.59 14.51
CA VAL A 37 15.92 -9.72 15.97
C VAL A 37 14.71 -10.51 16.45
N ARG A 38 14.88 -11.28 17.52
CA ARG A 38 13.77 -11.98 18.17
C ARG A 38 13.49 -11.37 19.53
N ILE A 39 12.22 -11.02 19.77
CA ILE A 39 11.77 -10.45 21.02
C ILE A 39 11.50 -11.61 21.99
N GLU A 40 12.26 -11.72 23.06
CA GLU A 40 12.20 -12.81 24.04
C GLU A 40 11.82 -12.32 25.45
N ALA A 41 11.92 -11.02 25.71
CA ALA A 41 11.57 -10.40 26.98
C ALA A 41 10.80 -9.08 26.80
N GLN A 42 10.02 -8.69 27.81
CA GLN A 42 9.25 -7.46 27.80
C GLN A 42 10.15 -6.21 27.66
N GLU A 43 11.30 -6.20 28.34
CA GLU A 43 12.30 -5.12 28.22
C GLU A 43 12.75 -4.90 26.77
N GLN A 44 12.96 -5.98 26.01
CA GLN A 44 13.35 -5.89 24.60
C GLN A 44 12.23 -5.27 23.74
N LEU A 45 10.98 -5.67 24.01
CA LEU A 45 9.80 -5.13 23.34
C LEU A 45 9.67 -3.63 23.60
N ASP A 46 9.83 -3.21 24.86
CA ASP A 46 9.69 -1.81 25.28
C ASP A 46 10.79 -0.94 24.66
N VAL A 47 12.04 -1.43 24.62
CA VAL A 47 13.15 -0.75 23.96
C VAL A 47 12.85 -0.58 22.47
N LEU A 48 12.46 -1.64 21.76
CA LEU A 48 12.15 -1.54 20.32
C LEU A 48 10.99 -0.58 20.05
N LYS A 49 9.94 -0.59 20.88
CA LYS A 49 8.82 0.36 20.77
C LYS A 49 9.22 1.81 21.03
N SER A 50 10.30 2.05 21.76
CA SER A 50 10.79 3.40 22.07
C SER A 50 11.67 4.02 20.98
N LEU A 51 12.12 3.22 20.01
CA LEU A 51 12.99 3.70 18.95
C LEU A 51 12.24 4.60 17.97
N LYS A 52 12.88 5.70 17.59
CA LYS A 52 12.37 6.57 16.53
C LYS A 52 12.49 5.86 15.19
N THR A 53 11.44 5.93 14.38
CA THR A 53 11.43 5.44 13.01
C THR A 53 11.38 6.58 12.01
N GLY A 54 11.91 6.37 10.81
CA GLY A 54 11.84 7.35 9.74
C GLY A 54 13.16 7.57 9.00
N PRO A 55 13.18 8.53 8.06
CA PRO A 55 14.39 8.96 7.37
C PRO A 55 15.49 9.35 8.38
N ASN A 56 16.70 8.86 8.16
CA ASN A 56 17.85 9.01 9.06
C ASN A 56 17.68 8.38 10.47
N SER A 57 16.75 7.46 10.66
CA SER A 57 16.57 6.69 11.88
C SER A 57 16.44 5.19 11.56
N TYR A 58 16.07 4.38 12.55
CA TYR A 58 15.70 2.98 12.32
C TYR A 58 14.46 2.86 11.43
N GLU A 59 14.30 1.73 10.74
CA GLU A 59 13.03 1.36 10.10
C GLU A 59 12.66 -0.07 10.45
N TYR A 60 11.35 -0.34 10.46
CA TYR A 60 10.82 -1.68 10.68
C TYR A 60 10.04 -2.13 9.45
N PHE A 61 10.25 -3.38 9.02
CA PHE A 61 9.32 -3.99 8.05
C PHE A 61 8.00 -4.39 8.71
N ASP A 62 8.00 -4.60 10.04
CA ASP A 62 6.80 -4.84 10.82
C ASP A 62 6.92 -4.22 12.22
N GLU A 63 5.87 -3.74 12.83
CA GLU A 63 6.01 -3.09 14.14
C GLU A 63 6.33 -4.10 15.26
N PRO A 64 7.14 -3.73 16.27
CA PRO A 64 7.36 -4.56 17.45
C PRO A 64 6.07 -4.63 18.28
N ARG A 65 5.37 -5.77 18.23
CA ARG A 65 4.06 -5.96 18.87
C ARG A 65 4.12 -6.79 20.15
N GLN A 66 4.96 -7.81 20.19
CA GLN A 66 4.89 -8.82 21.25
C GLN A 66 6.17 -9.66 21.45
N ILE A 67 6.21 -10.37 22.57
CA ILE A 67 7.19 -11.41 22.86
C ILE A 67 6.95 -12.62 21.92
N GLY A 68 8.03 -13.19 21.42
CA GLY A 68 8.06 -14.31 20.48
C GLY A 68 8.14 -13.92 19.01
N GLN A 69 7.90 -12.64 18.68
CA GLN A 69 7.98 -12.10 17.33
C GLN A 69 9.43 -12.06 16.84
N GLU A 70 9.63 -12.45 15.58
CA GLU A 70 10.85 -12.12 14.83
C GLU A 70 10.58 -10.86 14.00
N LEU A 71 11.49 -9.91 14.10
CA LEU A 71 11.38 -8.58 13.51
C LEU A 71 12.61 -8.29 12.67
N ASP A 72 12.40 -7.87 11.42
CA ASP A 72 13.45 -7.36 10.56
C ASP A 72 13.50 -5.82 10.67
N MET A 73 14.66 -5.32 11.10
CA MET A 73 14.93 -3.90 11.33
C MET A 73 16.02 -3.42 10.39
N VAL A 74 15.79 -2.28 9.74
CA VAL A 74 16.80 -1.55 8.99
C VAL A 74 17.60 -0.66 9.95
N VAL A 75 18.92 -0.82 9.90
CA VAL A 75 19.88 -0.10 10.74
C VAL A 75 20.77 0.75 9.84
N PRO A 76 20.71 2.09 9.98
CA PRO A 76 21.62 2.99 9.28
C PRO A 76 23.07 2.80 9.73
N PRO A 77 24.07 3.00 8.85
CA PRO A 77 25.47 2.83 9.19
C PRO A 77 25.92 3.75 10.34
N PHE A 78 25.37 4.96 10.43
CA PHE A 78 25.69 5.92 11.50
C PHE A 78 25.02 5.61 12.85
N LEU A 79 24.05 4.68 12.90
CA LEU A 79 23.46 4.17 14.15
C LEU A 79 23.97 2.77 14.53
N GLN A 80 24.94 2.23 13.80
CA GLN A 80 25.43 0.86 14.02
C GLN A 80 25.98 0.65 15.44
N SER A 81 26.76 1.60 15.97
CA SER A 81 27.33 1.48 17.32
C SER A 81 26.28 1.56 18.43
N GLU A 82 25.27 2.42 18.25
CA GLU A 82 24.12 2.51 19.17
C GLU A 82 23.31 1.22 19.14
N PHE A 83 23.02 0.71 17.95
CA PHE A 83 22.36 -0.58 17.76
C PHE A 83 23.13 -1.73 18.43
N ASP A 84 24.46 -1.80 18.26
CA ASP A 84 25.28 -2.86 18.86
C ASP A 84 25.29 -2.79 20.40
N SER A 85 25.31 -1.57 20.96
CA SER A 85 25.19 -1.34 22.40
C SER A 85 23.81 -1.77 22.92
N MET A 86 22.73 -1.38 22.23
CA MET A 86 21.36 -1.78 22.56
C MET A 86 21.23 -3.31 22.58
N ILE A 87 21.65 -3.98 21.50
CA ILE A 87 21.56 -5.44 21.35
C ILE A 87 22.32 -6.15 22.48
N THR A 88 23.50 -5.65 22.85
CA THR A 88 24.32 -6.23 23.92
C THR A 88 23.70 -5.98 25.30
N GLY A 89 23.22 -4.76 25.56
CA GLY A 89 22.60 -4.36 26.82
C GLY A 89 21.33 -5.15 27.13
N THR A 90 20.49 -5.37 26.12
CA THR A 90 19.24 -6.14 26.25
C THR A 90 19.40 -7.63 25.97
N LYS A 91 20.63 -8.10 25.71
CA LYS A 91 20.97 -9.49 25.38
C LYS A 91 20.11 -10.06 24.23
N MET A 92 19.83 -9.24 23.22
CA MET A 92 19.05 -9.67 22.06
C MET A 92 19.88 -10.52 21.11
N ASN A 93 19.28 -11.58 20.58
CA ASN A 93 19.86 -12.32 19.45
C ASN A 93 19.58 -11.54 18.15
N LYS A 94 20.62 -11.33 17.34
CA LYS A 94 20.49 -10.72 16.01
C LYS A 94 21.09 -11.59 14.91
N LYS A 95 20.53 -11.48 13.70
CA LYS A 95 21.05 -12.10 12.49
C LYS A 95 21.08 -11.09 11.36
N LEU A 96 22.22 -10.95 10.69
CA LEU A 96 22.31 -10.14 9.47
C LEU A 96 21.53 -10.83 8.35
N MET A 97 20.56 -10.10 7.78
CA MET A 97 19.73 -10.56 6.68
C MET A 97 20.15 -9.93 5.36
N ILE A 98 20.37 -8.62 5.35
CA ILE A 98 20.77 -7.85 4.16
C ILE A 98 21.94 -6.95 4.57
N ASN A 99 23.05 -7.05 3.84
CA ASN A 99 24.26 -6.26 4.14
C ASN A 99 24.21 -4.84 3.57
N ASN A 100 23.48 -4.64 2.47
CA ASN A 100 23.31 -3.35 1.83
C ASN A 100 21.90 -3.28 1.22
N LEU A 101 21.00 -2.57 1.88
CA LEU A 101 19.60 -2.47 1.45
C LEU A 101 19.47 -1.75 0.09
N GLN A 102 20.36 -0.81 -0.22
CA GLN A 102 20.32 -0.10 -1.49
C GLN A 102 20.44 -1.03 -2.71
N GLU A 103 21.20 -2.13 -2.60
CA GLU A 103 21.31 -3.10 -3.70
C GLU A 103 19.97 -3.78 -4.03
N LEU A 104 19.06 -3.90 -3.06
CA LEU A 104 17.72 -4.42 -3.31
C LEU A 104 16.82 -3.33 -3.90
N VAL A 105 16.91 -2.10 -3.40
CA VAL A 105 16.16 -0.96 -3.94
C VAL A 105 16.53 -0.70 -5.41
N ASP A 106 17.83 -0.77 -5.76
CA ASP A 106 18.31 -0.59 -7.13
C ASP A 106 17.85 -1.76 -8.05
N LYS A 107 17.71 -2.97 -7.51
CA LYS A 107 17.21 -4.14 -8.26
C LYS A 107 15.69 -4.13 -8.45
N GLU A 108 14.94 -3.54 -7.52
CA GLU A 108 13.49 -3.36 -7.65
C GLU A 108 13.12 -2.37 -8.75
N ARG A 109 14.06 -1.53 -9.20
CA ARG A 109 13.89 -0.58 -10.30
C ARG A 109 15.10 -0.62 -11.22
N PRO A 110 15.26 -1.69 -12.01
CA PRO A 110 16.44 -1.88 -12.83
C PRO A 110 16.48 -0.84 -13.97
N ASN A 111 17.00 0.34 -13.64
CA ASN A 111 17.18 1.52 -14.47
C ASN A 111 15.90 2.28 -14.86
N THR A 112 16.00 3.61 -14.71
CA THR A 112 15.22 4.68 -15.36
C THR A 112 15.27 4.66 -16.90
N ALA A 113 15.41 3.48 -17.49
CA ALA A 113 15.46 3.29 -18.93
C ALA A 113 14.02 3.34 -19.44
N VAL A 114 13.63 4.52 -19.92
CA VAL A 114 12.60 4.75 -20.95
C VAL A 114 11.50 3.71 -20.91
N GLU A 115 10.37 4.03 -20.28
CA GLU A 115 9.08 3.36 -20.54
C GLU A 115 8.82 3.47 -22.06
N ASN A 116 9.44 2.58 -22.85
CA ASN A 116 9.18 2.36 -24.26
C ASN A 116 7.95 1.47 -24.27
N ASP A 117 6.81 2.13 -24.07
CA ASP A 117 5.57 1.56 -23.57
C ASP A 117 4.61 1.28 -24.72
N ASP A 118 4.96 0.30 -25.55
CA ASP A 118 3.99 -0.23 -26.52
C ASP A 118 3.07 -1.30 -25.85
N GLU A 119 3.42 -1.84 -24.66
CA GLU A 119 2.61 -2.86 -23.98
C GLU A 119 2.85 -2.92 -22.45
N PHE A 120 1.77 -2.83 -21.66
CA PHE A 120 1.79 -2.96 -20.20
C PHE A 120 2.19 -4.40 -19.78
N GLY A 121 3.29 -4.53 -19.02
CA GLY A 121 3.82 -5.81 -18.53
C GLY A 121 3.75 -6.02 -17.01
N TRP A 122 4.15 -7.19 -16.52
CA TRP A 122 4.20 -7.54 -15.08
C TRP A 122 5.61 -7.86 -14.57
N ASP A 123 6.63 -7.50 -15.33
CA ASP A 123 8.04 -7.67 -14.96
C ASP A 123 8.64 -6.43 -14.26
N ASP A 124 7.83 -5.39 -13.99
CA ASP A 124 8.24 -4.15 -13.31
C ASP A 124 7.09 -3.52 -12.47
N TYR A 125 7.43 -2.53 -11.64
CA TYR A 125 6.51 -1.72 -10.84
C TYR A 125 6.27 -0.34 -11.46
N HIS A 126 5.11 -0.21 -12.10
CA HIS A 126 4.71 0.92 -12.94
C HIS A 126 4.38 2.21 -12.19
N SER A 127 4.46 3.35 -12.88
CA SER A 127 4.00 4.63 -12.33
C SER A 127 2.47 4.69 -12.20
N ILE A 128 1.96 5.66 -11.44
CA ILE A 128 0.52 5.94 -11.44
C ILE A 128 0.06 6.33 -12.84
N ASP A 129 0.84 7.14 -13.56
CA ASP A 129 0.48 7.60 -14.89
C ASP A 129 0.41 6.43 -15.88
N THR A 130 1.35 5.49 -15.80
CA THR A 130 1.39 4.25 -16.60
C THR A 130 0.20 3.36 -16.29
N ILE A 131 -0.11 3.12 -15.00
CA ILE A 131 -1.25 2.29 -14.59
C ILE A 131 -2.57 2.96 -15.00
N ASN A 132 -2.69 4.27 -14.86
CA ASN A 132 -3.88 5.02 -15.27
C ASN A 132 -4.06 4.99 -16.79
N ALA A 133 -3.01 5.23 -17.57
CA ALA A 133 -3.04 5.15 -19.02
C ALA A 133 -3.45 3.75 -19.49
N TRP A 134 -2.94 2.71 -18.83
CA TRP A 134 -3.35 1.34 -19.08
C TRP A 134 -4.82 1.09 -18.73
N MET A 135 -5.34 1.57 -17.59
CA MET A 135 -6.77 1.43 -17.27
C MET A 135 -7.68 2.13 -18.29
N TYR A 136 -7.29 3.33 -18.76
CA TYR A 136 -8.03 4.02 -19.82
C TYR A 136 -7.99 3.24 -21.15
N SER A 137 -6.85 2.64 -21.51
CA SER A 137 -6.78 1.83 -22.73
C SER A 137 -7.65 0.56 -22.62
N LEU A 138 -7.81 -0.02 -21.43
CA LEU A 138 -8.75 -1.12 -21.22
C LEU A 138 -10.21 -0.71 -21.46
N GLU A 139 -10.62 0.48 -21.00
CA GLU A 139 -11.97 1.01 -21.26
C GLU A 139 -12.22 1.27 -22.75
N GLU A 140 -11.20 1.67 -23.51
CA GLU A 140 -11.29 1.80 -24.97
C GLU A 140 -11.38 0.44 -25.70
N LEU A 141 -10.77 -0.61 -25.14
CA LEU A 141 -10.65 -1.94 -25.76
C LEU A 141 -11.81 -2.89 -25.43
N TYR A 142 -12.44 -2.73 -24.27
CA TYR A 142 -13.43 -3.66 -23.73
C TYR A 142 -14.71 -2.94 -23.32
N ASP A 143 -15.83 -3.23 -24.00
CA ASP A 143 -17.16 -2.64 -23.71
C ASP A 143 -17.64 -2.94 -22.27
N GLU A 144 -17.14 -4.02 -21.66
CA GLU A 144 -17.44 -4.40 -20.28
C GLU A 144 -16.65 -3.67 -19.19
N VAL A 145 -15.72 -2.78 -19.58
CA VAL A 145 -14.85 -2.03 -18.67
C VAL A 145 -15.29 -0.58 -18.57
N THR A 146 -15.26 -0.04 -17.35
CA THR A 146 -15.41 1.41 -17.12
C THR A 146 -14.38 1.88 -16.11
N VAL A 147 -13.66 2.95 -16.41
CA VAL A 147 -12.78 3.60 -15.43
C VAL A 147 -13.64 4.35 -14.43
N ILE A 148 -13.43 4.05 -13.15
CA ILE A 148 -14.19 4.60 -12.04
C ILE A 148 -13.26 5.40 -11.13
N GLN A 149 -13.80 6.46 -10.54
CA GLN A 149 -13.07 7.29 -9.58
C GLN A 149 -13.65 7.09 -8.18
N GLY A 150 -12.82 6.59 -7.27
CA GLY A 150 -13.16 6.38 -5.87
C GLY A 150 -12.84 7.58 -4.98
N GLY A 151 -12.16 8.59 -5.52
CA GLY A 151 -11.75 9.74 -4.73
C GLY A 151 -10.68 10.64 -5.36
N THR A 152 -10.17 11.54 -4.53
CA THR A 152 -9.03 12.41 -4.83
C THR A 152 -8.12 12.44 -3.61
N SER A 153 -6.81 12.52 -3.83
CA SER A 153 -5.81 12.56 -2.77
C SER A 153 -5.53 13.97 -2.25
N TYR A 154 -4.77 14.06 -1.17
CA TYR A 154 -4.36 15.32 -0.56
C TYR A 154 -3.58 16.23 -1.54
N GLU A 155 -2.70 15.65 -2.36
CA GLU A 155 -1.93 16.37 -3.39
C GLU A 155 -2.71 16.53 -4.71
N GLY A 156 -3.98 16.13 -4.76
CA GLY A 156 -4.89 16.41 -5.88
C GLY A 156 -4.90 15.38 -7.01
N ARG A 157 -4.39 14.16 -6.79
CA ARG A 157 -4.44 13.07 -7.77
C ARG A 157 -5.75 12.29 -7.65
N ASN A 158 -6.27 11.82 -8.78
CA ASN A 158 -7.45 10.96 -8.76
C ASN A 158 -7.10 9.56 -8.27
N ILE A 159 -7.96 8.99 -7.42
CA ILE A 159 -7.90 7.57 -7.02
C ILE A 159 -8.79 6.82 -8.01
N LEU A 160 -8.14 6.15 -8.97
CA LEU A 160 -8.80 5.47 -10.07
C LEU A 160 -8.81 3.95 -9.88
N GLY A 161 -9.83 3.32 -10.45
CA GLY A 161 -9.97 1.87 -10.55
C GLY A 161 -10.75 1.51 -11.80
N VAL A 162 -11.02 0.21 -11.98
CA VAL A 162 -11.85 -0.31 -13.06
C VAL A 162 -13.07 -1.03 -12.52
N ASN A 163 -14.21 -0.80 -13.16
CA ASN A 163 -15.38 -1.66 -13.08
C ASN A 163 -15.32 -2.66 -14.25
N ILE A 164 -15.43 -3.96 -13.96
CA ILE A 164 -15.47 -5.02 -14.98
C ILE A 164 -16.75 -5.83 -14.79
N ASN A 165 -17.65 -5.78 -15.77
CA ASN A 165 -18.93 -6.47 -15.72
C ASN A 165 -19.31 -7.06 -17.09
N ARG A 166 -18.76 -8.24 -17.40
CA ARG A 166 -18.84 -8.85 -18.75
C ARG A 166 -20.26 -9.19 -19.20
N ASN A 167 -21.08 -9.71 -18.30
CA ASN A 167 -22.49 -10.01 -18.58
C ASN A 167 -23.37 -9.23 -17.60
N PRO A 168 -23.68 -7.95 -17.88
CA PRO A 168 -24.41 -7.11 -16.96
C PRO A 168 -25.80 -7.69 -16.64
N GLY A 169 -26.09 -7.79 -15.35
CA GLY A 169 -27.30 -8.37 -14.77
C GLY A 169 -27.33 -8.13 -13.26
N GLN A 170 -28.00 -8.99 -12.48
CA GLN A 170 -27.90 -8.99 -11.02
C GLN A 170 -26.65 -9.75 -10.54
N ASN A 171 -25.47 -9.35 -11.03
CA ASN A 171 -24.22 -9.98 -10.64
C ASN A 171 -23.82 -9.53 -9.22
N PRO A 172 -23.36 -10.44 -8.34
CA PRO A 172 -22.77 -10.06 -7.06
C PRO A 172 -21.54 -9.18 -7.27
N GLY A 173 -21.37 -8.18 -6.41
CA GLY A 173 -20.25 -7.25 -6.47
C GLY A 173 -19.09 -7.67 -5.56
N ILE A 174 -17.87 -7.58 -6.08
CA ILE A 174 -16.64 -7.73 -5.29
C ILE A 174 -15.81 -6.47 -5.44
N PHE A 175 -15.47 -5.87 -4.30
CA PHE A 175 -14.55 -4.74 -4.22
C PHE A 175 -13.17 -5.23 -3.83
N ILE A 176 -12.17 -4.91 -4.64
CA ILE A 176 -10.75 -5.17 -4.39
C ILE A 176 -10.03 -3.84 -4.33
N GLU A 177 -9.26 -3.62 -3.28
CA GLU A 177 -8.27 -2.56 -3.24
C GLU A 177 -6.89 -3.07 -2.86
N SER A 178 -5.89 -2.31 -3.25
CA SER A 178 -4.50 -2.57 -2.96
C SER A 178 -3.73 -1.26 -2.76
N GLN A 179 -2.52 -1.41 -2.21
CA GLN A 179 -1.56 -0.33 -2.05
C GLN A 179 -2.10 0.87 -1.26
N ILE A 180 -2.97 0.59 -0.28
CA ILE A 180 -3.34 1.58 0.75
C ILE A 180 -2.12 1.96 1.61
N HIS A 181 -1.16 1.05 1.82
CA HIS A 181 0.19 1.43 2.27
C HIS A 181 1.13 1.56 1.07
N ALA A 182 1.81 2.69 0.99
CA ALA A 182 2.54 3.08 -0.22
C ALA A 182 3.72 2.16 -0.57
N ASN A 183 4.44 1.63 0.42
CA ASN A 183 5.63 0.80 0.22
C ASN A 183 5.34 -0.66 -0.18
N GLU A 184 4.08 -1.06 -0.29
CA GLU A 184 3.63 -2.44 -0.53
C GLU A 184 3.43 -2.75 -2.03
N TRP A 185 4.46 -2.50 -2.84
CA TRP A 185 4.39 -2.47 -4.32
C TRP A 185 3.85 -3.73 -5.00
N ILE A 186 4.06 -4.91 -4.42
CA ILE A 186 3.54 -6.16 -4.97
C ILE A 186 2.01 -6.20 -5.04
N THR A 187 1.32 -5.42 -4.21
CA THR A 187 -0.14 -5.43 -4.11
C THR A 187 -0.78 -4.84 -5.37
N SER A 188 -0.28 -3.71 -5.87
CA SER A 188 -0.78 -3.12 -7.13
C SER A 188 -0.46 -4.00 -8.33
N GLY A 189 0.78 -4.51 -8.43
CA GLY A 189 1.17 -5.47 -9.46
C GLY A 189 0.31 -6.74 -9.48
N SER A 190 -0.09 -7.24 -8.31
CA SER A 190 -1.02 -8.38 -8.21
C SER A 190 -2.44 -8.02 -8.67
N THR A 191 -2.95 -6.85 -8.29
CA THR A 191 -4.30 -6.42 -8.69
C THR A 191 -4.42 -6.08 -10.16
N THR A 192 -3.40 -5.48 -10.78
CA THR A 192 -3.38 -5.27 -12.24
C THR A 192 -3.29 -6.61 -12.98
N TRP A 193 -2.57 -7.59 -12.43
CA TRP A 193 -2.55 -8.94 -13.00
C TRP A 193 -3.92 -9.61 -12.93
N ILE A 194 -4.66 -9.44 -11.82
CA ILE A 194 -6.04 -9.93 -11.68
C ILE A 194 -6.95 -9.31 -12.74
N ILE A 195 -6.90 -7.98 -12.91
CA ILE A 195 -7.66 -7.27 -13.97
C ILE A 195 -7.40 -7.92 -15.33
N ASN A 196 -6.13 -8.09 -15.70
CA ASN A 196 -5.76 -8.71 -16.98
C ASN A 196 -6.30 -10.14 -17.11
N LYS A 197 -6.20 -10.97 -16.06
CA LYS A 197 -6.74 -12.34 -16.10
C LYS A 197 -8.24 -12.40 -16.25
N LEU A 198 -8.99 -11.46 -15.66
CA LEU A 198 -10.45 -11.41 -15.81
C LEU A 198 -10.85 -11.07 -17.24
N LEU A 199 -10.17 -10.10 -17.86
CA LEU A 199 -10.45 -9.65 -19.23
C LEU A 199 -10.00 -10.67 -20.29
N THR A 200 -8.85 -11.31 -20.09
CA THR A 200 -8.29 -12.29 -21.03
C THR A 200 -8.79 -13.71 -20.80
N ALA A 201 -9.70 -13.93 -19.84
CA ALA A 201 -10.25 -15.25 -19.56
C ALA A 201 -11.04 -15.81 -20.74
N THR A 202 -10.58 -16.95 -21.27
CA THR A 202 -11.22 -17.69 -22.37
C THR A 202 -11.77 -19.02 -21.88
N THR A 203 -12.36 -19.81 -22.79
CA THR A 203 -12.84 -21.16 -22.50
C THR A 203 -11.72 -22.14 -22.11
N ALA A 204 -10.44 -21.78 -22.31
CA ALA A 204 -9.30 -22.55 -21.81
C ALA A 204 -9.12 -22.45 -20.27
N ASP A 205 -9.64 -21.38 -19.64
CA ASP A 205 -9.61 -21.14 -18.20
C ASP A 205 -11.05 -21.08 -17.65
N PRO A 206 -11.82 -22.18 -17.64
CA PRO A 206 -13.26 -22.16 -17.38
C PRO A 206 -13.64 -21.58 -16.01
N GLU A 207 -12.81 -21.80 -14.98
CA GLU A 207 -13.05 -21.25 -13.64
C GLU A 207 -12.89 -19.73 -13.59
N ILE A 208 -11.81 -19.20 -14.18
CA ILE A 208 -11.57 -17.75 -14.25
C ILE A 208 -12.62 -17.09 -15.14
N LYS A 209 -12.96 -17.72 -16.27
CA LYS A 209 -14.01 -17.22 -17.15
C LYS A 209 -15.34 -17.14 -16.42
N ASN A 210 -15.70 -18.18 -15.65
CA ASN A 210 -16.94 -18.17 -14.88
C ASN A 210 -16.97 -17.02 -13.85
N LEU A 211 -15.84 -16.75 -13.18
CA LEU A 211 -15.70 -15.60 -12.28
C LEU A 211 -15.82 -14.26 -13.02
N ALA A 212 -15.15 -14.10 -14.16
CA ALA A 212 -15.18 -12.88 -14.96
C ALA A 212 -16.58 -12.61 -15.55
N ASP A 213 -17.30 -13.65 -15.93
CA ASP A 213 -18.61 -13.57 -16.58
C ASP A 213 -19.76 -13.27 -15.61
N ASN A 214 -19.64 -13.65 -14.33
CA ASN A 214 -20.77 -13.68 -13.38
C ASN A 214 -20.54 -12.85 -12.11
N ILE A 215 -19.48 -12.05 -12.04
CA ILE A 215 -19.20 -11.14 -10.92
C ILE A 215 -18.99 -9.74 -11.49
N ASN A 216 -19.51 -8.74 -10.77
CA ASN A 216 -19.23 -7.35 -11.02
C ASN A 216 -18.00 -6.94 -10.18
N TRP A 217 -16.87 -6.70 -10.83
CA TRP A 217 -15.61 -6.40 -10.16
C TRP A 217 -15.38 -4.90 -10.07
N TYR A 218 -15.04 -4.41 -8.88
CA TYR A 218 -14.55 -3.05 -8.65
C TYR A 218 -13.12 -3.18 -8.13
N ILE A 219 -12.12 -2.83 -8.95
CA ILE A 219 -10.72 -3.05 -8.60
C ILE A 219 -9.97 -1.72 -8.62
N PHE A 220 -9.43 -1.32 -7.48
CA PHE A 220 -8.61 -0.12 -7.31
C PHE A 220 -7.16 -0.52 -7.03
N PRO A 221 -6.25 -0.43 -8.04
CA PRO A 221 -4.88 -0.89 -7.87
C PRO A 221 -4.04 -0.04 -6.92
N ILE A 222 -4.38 1.24 -6.74
CA ILE A 222 -3.61 2.16 -5.90
C ILE A 222 -4.57 3.10 -5.16
N ILE A 223 -4.74 2.86 -3.86
CA ILE A 223 -5.52 3.78 -3.01
C ILE A 223 -4.68 4.98 -2.56
N ASN A 224 -3.47 4.75 -2.06
CA ASN A 224 -2.60 5.80 -1.56
C ASN A 224 -1.69 6.34 -2.67
N VAL A 225 -2.31 7.05 -3.62
CA VAL A 225 -1.66 7.56 -4.84
C VAL A 225 -0.50 8.53 -4.53
N ASP A 226 -0.64 9.42 -3.54
CA ASP A 226 0.43 10.35 -3.20
C ASP A 226 1.59 9.65 -2.50
N GLY A 227 1.28 8.77 -1.55
CA GLY A 227 2.29 7.99 -0.85
C GLY A 227 3.06 7.11 -1.83
N TYR A 228 2.38 6.46 -2.78
CA TYR A 228 3.03 5.60 -3.77
C TYR A 228 4.00 6.37 -4.66
N GLU A 229 3.61 7.51 -5.23
CA GLU A 229 4.54 8.34 -6.00
C GLU A 229 5.70 8.86 -5.15
N TYR A 230 5.45 9.15 -3.86
CA TYR A 230 6.52 9.50 -2.94
C TYR A 230 7.50 8.34 -2.71
N THR A 231 7.05 7.08 -2.69
CA THR A 231 7.96 5.91 -2.61
C THR A 231 8.78 5.72 -3.88
N ARG A 232 8.22 6.04 -5.05
CA ARG A 232 8.94 5.96 -6.32
C ARG A 232 9.99 7.05 -6.42
N ASN A 233 9.68 8.28 -6.01
CA ASN A 233 10.52 9.42 -6.38
C ASN A 233 11.36 9.98 -5.22
N VAL A 234 11.02 9.68 -3.96
CA VAL A 234 11.64 10.33 -2.80
C VAL A 234 12.12 9.35 -1.74
N TYR A 235 11.25 8.50 -1.20
CA TYR A 235 11.57 7.62 -0.07
C TYR A 235 10.85 6.27 -0.16
N ARG A 236 11.55 5.25 -0.65
CA ARG A 236 11.01 3.90 -0.93
C ARG A 236 10.27 3.25 0.25
N MET A 237 10.67 3.56 1.48
CA MET A 237 10.11 2.99 2.71
C MET A 237 8.87 3.75 3.24
N TRP A 238 8.39 4.78 2.54
CA TRP A 238 7.21 5.53 2.95
C TRP A 238 5.94 4.68 2.95
N ARG A 239 5.15 4.76 4.02
CA ARG A 239 3.94 3.95 4.25
C ARG A 239 2.64 4.74 4.16
N LYS A 240 2.64 5.94 4.75
CA LYS A 240 1.44 6.76 5.06
C LYS A 240 0.92 7.53 3.85
N THR A 241 -0.19 8.24 4.02
CA THR A 241 -0.62 9.32 3.10
C THR A 241 0.40 10.48 3.08
N ARG A 242 0.09 11.58 2.38
CA ARG A 242 0.98 12.77 2.28
C ARG A 242 0.41 14.05 2.89
N SER A 243 -0.68 13.96 3.64
CA SER A 243 -1.27 15.10 4.36
C SER A 243 -0.31 15.75 5.36
N GLN A 244 -0.41 17.07 5.56
CA GLN A 244 0.42 17.77 6.52
C GLN A 244 -0.14 17.58 7.95
N GLN A 245 0.65 17.01 8.88
CA GLN A 245 0.20 16.72 10.26
C GLN A 245 0.85 17.60 11.35
N GLY A 246 1.76 18.50 10.95
CA GLY A 246 2.48 19.42 11.83
C GLY A 246 3.52 20.21 11.05
N LEU A 247 4.60 20.69 11.68
CA LEU A 247 5.69 21.35 10.95
C LEU A 247 6.69 20.37 10.32
N ILE A 248 6.82 19.17 10.90
CA ILE A 248 7.89 18.22 10.58
C ILE A 248 7.40 16.84 10.13
N CYS A 249 6.14 16.50 10.42
CA CYS A 249 5.59 15.17 10.20
C CYS A 249 4.41 15.24 9.24
N ASN A 250 4.40 14.28 8.30
CA ASN A 250 3.41 14.16 7.25
C ASN A 250 2.79 12.78 7.29
N GLY A 251 1.58 12.68 6.77
CA GLY A 251 0.84 11.46 6.55
C GLY A 251 0.20 10.88 7.80
N VAL A 252 -0.91 10.21 7.56
CA VAL A 252 -1.64 9.35 8.47
C VAL A 252 -1.56 7.92 7.93
N ASP A 253 -1.62 6.93 8.81
CA ASP A 253 -1.79 5.54 8.37
C ASP A 253 -3.25 5.38 7.87
N PRO A 254 -3.46 5.23 6.54
CA PRO A 254 -4.81 5.16 5.99
C PRO A 254 -5.57 3.91 6.47
N ASN A 255 -4.89 2.85 6.90
CA ASN A 255 -5.53 1.66 7.47
C ASN A 255 -5.75 1.76 9.00
N ARG A 256 -5.62 2.97 9.57
CA ARG A 256 -6.01 3.32 10.95
C ARG A 256 -6.99 4.49 11.00
N ASN A 257 -7.41 4.99 9.84
CA ASN A 257 -8.18 6.23 9.72
C ASN A 257 -9.67 6.01 9.36
N TRP A 258 -10.16 4.76 9.40
CA TRP A 258 -11.56 4.44 9.11
C TRP A 258 -12.45 4.63 10.35
N ASP A 259 -13.70 5.08 10.17
CA ASP A 259 -14.68 5.23 11.27
C ASP A 259 -15.31 3.89 11.69
N VAL A 260 -14.47 2.95 12.11
CA VAL A 260 -14.93 1.70 12.71
C VAL A 260 -14.06 1.40 13.93
N TYR A 261 -14.62 1.61 15.11
CA TYR A 261 -13.89 1.50 16.39
C TYR A 261 -12.61 2.36 16.40
N TRP A 262 -12.67 3.54 15.77
CA TRP A 262 -11.54 4.45 15.69
C TRP A 262 -11.19 5.01 17.06
N GLU A 263 -9.91 5.00 17.39
CA GLU A 263 -9.39 5.59 18.62
C GLU A 263 -7.99 6.12 18.35
N LYS A 264 -7.76 7.41 18.63
CA LYS A 264 -6.44 8.03 18.50
C LYS A 264 -5.47 7.39 19.50
N GLY A 265 -4.54 6.57 19.00
CA GLY A 265 -3.62 5.83 19.86
C GLY A 265 -4.24 4.62 20.55
N GLY A 266 -5.37 4.13 20.04
CA GLY A 266 -5.98 2.87 20.46
C GLY A 266 -5.18 1.65 19.98
N ILE A 267 -5.70 0.45 20.24
CA ILE A 267 -5.02 -0.82 19.96
C ILE A 267 -4.54 -0.89 18.50
N GLY A 268 -3.22 -0.99 18.33
CA GLY A 268 -2.59 -1.12 17.01
C GLY A 268 -2.42 0.18 16.24
N SER A 269 -2.65 1.34 16.87
CA SER A 269 -2.48 2.67 16.28
C SER A 269 -1.68 3.58 17.21
N SER A 270 -1.14 4.67 16.66
CA SER A 270 -0.42 5.69 17.43
C SER A 270 -1.17 7.03 17.45
N ALA A 271 -1.01 7.77 18.55
CA ALA A 271 -1.42 9.17 18.67
C ALA A 271 -0.31 10.16 18.26
N ASN A 272 0.92 9.67 18.04
CA ASN A 272 2.06 10.47 17.62
C ASN A 272 2.06 10.63 16.10
N MET A 273 1.96 11.87 15.61
CA MET A 273 1.90 12.21 14.19
C MET A 273 3.11 11.74 13.36
N CYS A 274 4.24 11.48 14.02
CA CYS A 274 5.47 11.05 13.35
C CYS A 274 5.58 9.53 13.22
N ASP A 275 4.73 8.76 13.93
CA ASP A 275 4.77 7.30 13.87
C ASP A 275 4.14 6.78 12.57
N GLY A 276 4.60 5.60 12.13
CA GLY A 276 4.10 4.92 10.93
C GLY A 276 2.65 4.45 11.01
N SER A 277 2.13 4.25 12.23
CA SER A 277 0.74 3.84 12.53
C SER A 277 -0.12 4.96 13.11
N PHE A 278 0.26 6.22 12.89
CA PHE A 278 -0.53 7.37 13.33
C PHE A 278 -1.96 7.31 12.78
N ALA A 279 -2.98 7.31 13.66
CA ALA A 279 -4.39 7.13 13.28
C ALA A 279 -5.04 8.35 12.62
N GLY A 280 -4.37 9.50 12.68
CA GLY A 280 -4.93 10.79 12.28
C GLY A 280 -5.50 11.59 13.46
N PRO A 281 -5.85 12.87 13.23
CA PRO A 281 -6.49 13.71 14.23
C PRO A 281 -7.92 13.27 14.56
N GLU A 282 -8.65 12.68 13.60
CA GLU A 282 -10.04 12.23 13.68
C GLU A 282 -10.28 11.12 12.63
N PRO A 283 -11.36 10.30 12.74
CA PRO A 283 -11.67 9.31 11.70
C PRO A 283 -11.99 10.03 10.38
N PHE A 284 -11.58 9.45 9.26
CA PHE A 284 -11.70 10.02 7.93
C PHE A 284 -11.08 11.42 7.79
N SER A 285 -10.02 11.70 8.55
CA SER A 285 -9.21 12.92 8.38
C SER A 285 -8.51 12.96 7.02
N GLU A 286 -8.21 11.79 6.46
CA GLU A 286 -7.58 11.69 5.14
C GLU A 286 -8.65 11.72 4.06
N ILE A 287 -8.46 12.58 3.07
CA ILE A 287 -9.42 12.71 1.98
C ILE A 287 -9.52 11.40 1.19
N GLU A 288 -8.41 10.67 1.07
CA GLU A 288 -8.32 9.37 0.40
C GLU A 288 -9.26 8.34 1.05
N THR A 289 -9.21 8.18 2.38
CA THR A 289 -10.04 7.20 3.10
C THR A 289 -11.49 7.65 3.14
N LYS A 290 -11.72 8.96 3.31
CA LYS A 290 -13.06 9.54 3.32
C LYS A 290 -13.78 9.30 2.00
N SER A 291 -13.22 9.76 0.88
CA SER A 291 -13.88 9.65 -0.42
C SER A 291 -14.04 8.19 -0.85
N LEU A 292 -13.05 7.34 -0.55
CA LEU A 292 -13.16 5.91 -0.85
C LEU A 292 -14.30 5.26 -0.06
N SER A 293 -14.48 5.62 1.21
CA SER A 293 -15.60 5.14 2.01
C SER A 293 -16.95 5.56 1.44
N GLU A 294 -17.07 6.81 0.99
CA GLU A 294 -18.28 7.35 0.36
C GLU A 294 -18.60 6.59 -0.94
N TYR A 295 -17.57 6.31 -1.75
CA TYR A 295 -17.71 5.51 -2.96
C TYR A 295 -18.16 4.07 -2.65
N ILE A 296 -17.50 3.38 -1.72
CA ILE A 296 -17.86 2.00 -1.32
C ILE A 296 -19.30 1.95 -0.79
N LEU A 297 -19.70 2.92 0.03
CA LEU A 297 -21.06 3.00 0.58
C LEU A 297 -22.10 3.25 -0.52
N SER A 298 -21.75 3.96 -1.60
CA SER A 298 -22.64 4.12 -2.76
C SER A 298 -22.93 2.80 -3.49
N LEU A 299 -22.08 1.79 -3.29
CA LEU A 299 -22.20 0.45 -3.86
C LEU A 299 -22.74 -0.58 -2.87
N ALA A 300 -23.00 -0.22 -1.61
CA ALA A 300 -23.20 -1.17 -0.51
C ALA A 300 -24.30 -2.22 -0.78
N ASP A 301 -25.39 -1.83 -1.43
CA ASP A 301 -26.50 -2.75 -1.76
C ASP A 301 -26.12 -3.82 -2.80
N ASN A 302 -25.02 -3.60 -3.55
CA ASN A 302 -24.53 -4.48 -4.61
C ASN A 302 -23.23 -5.19 -4.23
N LEU A 303 -22.62 -4.91 -3.08
CA LEU A 303 -21.35 -5.51 -2.66
C LEU A 303 -21.55 -6.70 -1.72
N ASN A 304 -20.91 -7.81 -2.07
CA ASN A 304 -20.91 -9.04 -1.27
C ASN A 304 -19.57 -9.27 -0.56
N PHE A 305 -18.46 -8.84 -1.18
CA PHE A 305 -17.11 -8.98 -0.62
C PHE A 305 -16.30 -7.70 -0.76
N TYR A 306 -15.49 -7.45 0.25
CA TYR A 306 -14.41 -6.47 0.25
C TYR A 306 -13.10 -7.20 0.52
N ILE A 307 -12.09 -6.98 -0.32
CA ILE A 307 -10.78 -7.62 -0.23
C ILE A 307 -9.70 -6.52 -0.31
N GLY A 308 -8.98 -6.33 0.79
CA GLY A 308 -7.82 -5.44 0.83
C GLY A 308 -6.51 -6.21 0.73
N PHE A 309 -5.71 -5.91 -0.30
CA PHE A 309 -4.39 -6.53 -0.50
C PHE A 309 -3.31 -5.72 0.21
N HIS A 310 -2.55 -6.43 1.05
CA HIS A 310 -1.41 -5.91 1.78
C HIS A 310 -0.17 -6.76 1.58
N SER A 311 1.00 -6.19 1.86
CA SER A 311 2.25 -6.93 1.95
C SER A 311 3.18 -6.42 3.05
N ALA A 312 4.11 -7.20 3.57
CA ALA A 312 4.25 -8.63 3.38
C ALA A 312 3.72 -9.36 4.63
N ALA A 313 3.43 -10.66 4.53
CA ALA A 313 3.24 -11.56 5.69
C ALA A 313 2.86 -13.00 5.32
N ASN A 314 2.36 -13.23 4.11
CA ASN A 314 1.64 -14.45 3.74
C ASN A 314 0.52 -14.73 4.75
N MET A 315 -0.40 -13.77 4.86
CA MET A 315 -1.55 -13.83 5.75
C MET A 315 -2.85 -13.65 5.00
N LEU A 316 -3.88 -14.39 5.44
CA LEU A 316 -5.26 -14.11 5.11
C LEU A 316 -6.00 -13.74 6.41
N LEU A 317 -6.34 -12.46 6.53
CA LEU A 317 -6.96 -11.92 7.73
C LEU A 317 -8.42 -11.61 7.50
N PHE A 318 -9.22 -11.79 8.55
CA PHE A 318 -10.63 -11.41 8.54
C PHE A 318 -11.02 -10.75 9.87
N PRO A 319 -12.21 -10.14 9.97
CA PRO A 319 -12.62 -9.45 11.19
C PRO A 319 -12.69 -10.34 12.44
N TRP A 320 -12.39 -9.81 13.62
CA TRP A 320 -12.09 -8.39 13.90
C TRP A 320 -10.59 -8.14 14.07
N GLY A 321 -10.16 -6.91 13.77
CA GLY A 321 -8.82 -6.42 14.08
C GLY A 321 -8.71 -5.77 15.47
N HIS A 322 -9.75 -5.04 15.89
CA HIS A 322 -9.74 -4.22 17.12
C HIS A 322 -10.01 -5.00 18.41
N THR A 323 -10.63 -6.19 18.33
CA THR A 323 -11.05 -6.99 19.50
C THR A 323 -10.78 -8.48 19.29
N ASN A 324 -10.51 -9.18 20.39
CA ASN A 324 -10.39 -10.64 20.41
C ASN A 324 -11.74 -11.37 20.44
N ASN A 325 -12.85 -10.65 20.59
CA ASN A 325 -14.17 -11.25 20.48
C ASN A 325 -14.40 -11.74 19.04
N PRO A 326 -14.89 -12.96 18.84
CA PRO A 326 -15.09 -13.49 17.49
C PRO A 326 -16.18 -12.71 16.75
N SER A 327 -16.04 -12.64 15.42
CA SER A 327 -17.11 -12.15 14.55
C SER A 327 -18.34 -13.07 14.63
N PRO A 328 -19.58 -12.54 14.54
CA PRO A 328 -20.77 -13.36 14.37
C PRO A 328 -20.70 -14.32 13.17
N TYR A 329 -19.88 -13.99 12.16
CA TYR A 329 -19.65 -14.79 10.95
C TYR A 329 -18.33 -15.58 10.98
N TYR A 330 -17.75 -15.80 12.17
CA TYR A 330 -16.47 -16.49 12.32
C TYR A 330 -16.42 -17.87 11.61
N PRO A 331 -17.45 -18.74 11.69
CA PRO A 331 -17.43 -20.02 10.98
C PRO A 331 -17.28 -19.86 9.45
N GLN A 332 -18.00 -18.92 8.84
CA GLN A 332 -17.95 -18.65 7.41
C GLN A 332 -16.57 -18.11 7.00
N PHE A 333 -16.01 -17.19 7.79
CA PHE A 333 -14.66 -16.69 7.52
C PHE A 333 -13.60 -17.79 7.60
N MET A 334 -13.71 -18.69 8.57
CA MET A 334 -12.79 -19.83 8.69
C MET A 334 -12.89 -20.78 7.50
N GLU A 335 -14.10 -21.06 7.02
CA GLU A 335 -14.32 -21.90 5.83
C GLU A 335 -13.67 -21.27 4.60
N ILE A 336 -13.96 -20.00 4.33
CA ILE A 336 -13.38 -19.24 3.20
C ILE A 336 -11.85 -19.22 3.32
N ALA A 337 -11.32 -18.83 4.48
CA ALA A 337 -9.89 -18.73 4.71
C ALA A 337 -9.17 -20.06 4.49
N THR A 338 -9.73 -21.17 4.97
CA THR A 338 -9.15 -22.51 4.83
C THR A 338 -9.10 -22.94 3.36
N ALA A 339 -10.20 -22.72 2.61
CA ALA A 339 -10.28 -23.01 1.19
C ALA A 339 -9.26 -22.18 0.39
N THR A 340 -9.20 -20.86 0.64
CA THR A 340 -8.26 -19.96 -0.04
C THR A 340 -6.81 -20.32 0.23
N VAL A 341 -6.41 -20.53 1.49
CA VAL A 341 -5.02 -20.86 1.84
C VAL A 341 -4.59 -22.21 1.27
N THR A 342 -5.52 -23.18 1.21
CA THR A 342 -5.25 -24.49 0.59
C THR A 342 -5.02 -24.34 -0.91
N ALA A 343 -5.84 -23.54 -1.61
CA ALA A 343 -5.66 -23.26 -3.04
C ALA A 343 -4.34 -22.52 -3.33
N LEU A 344 -3.99 -21.52 -2.52
CA LEU A 344 -2.72 -20.79 -2.63
C LEU A 344 -1.51 -21.74 -2.44
N HIS A 345 -1.57 -22.59 -1.42
CA HIS A 345 -0.51 -23.57 -1.17
C HIS A 345 -0.37 -24.58 -2.31
N ALA A 346 -1.47 -25.04 -2.91
CA ALA A 346 -1.43 -26.03 -3.99
C ALA A 346 -0.67 -25.55 -5.24
N ARG A 347 -0.61 -24.23 -5.50
CA ARG A 347 0.02 -23.68 -6.70
C ARG A 347 1.55 -23.66 -6.60
N HIS A 348 2.10 -23.15 -5.49
CA HIS A 348 3.53 -22.90 -5.33
C HIS A 348 4.12 -23.35 -3.98
N GLY A 349 3.34 -24.00 -3.12
CA GLY A 349 3.78 -24.44 -1.79
C GLY A 349 3.94 -23.30 -0.78
N THR A 350 3.46 -22.10 -1.09
CA THR A 350 3.55 -20.94 -0.19
C THR A 350 2.64 -21.15 1.02
N ASN A 351 3.22 -21.10 2.22
CA ASN A 351 2.49 -21.24 3.46
C ASN A 351 1.88 -19.91 3.88
N TYR A 352 0.55 -19.88 4.03
CA TYR A 352 -0.18 -18.74 4.58
C TYR A 352 -0.68 -19.07 5.99
N THR A 353 -0.61 -18.08 6.87
CA THR A 353 -1.35 -18.10 8.16
C THR A 353 -2.68 -17.38 7.98
N TYR A 354 -3.71 -17.76 8.74
CA TYR A 354 -5.02 -17.14 8.61
C TYR A 354 -5.79 -17.10 9.94
N GLY A 355 -6.73 -16.16 10.06
CA GLY A 355 -7.57 -16.00 11.24
C GLY A 355 -8.01 -14.54 11.47
N PRO A 356 -8.65 -14.26 12.62
CA PRO A 356 -8.98 -12.89 13.00
C PRO A 356 -7.74 -12.01 13.08
N GLY A 357 -7.83 -10.78 12.56
CA GLY A 357 -6.71 -9.83 12.60
C GLY A 357 -6.13 -9.62 14.01
N SER A 358 -7.00 -9.54 15.02
CA SER A 358 -6.60 -9.27 16.41
C SER A 358 -5.68 -10.34 17.03
N SER A 359 -5.81 -11.60 16.60
CA SER A 359 -5.07 -12.76 17.12
C SER A 359 -3.97 -13.23 16.17
N THR A 360 -4.18 -13.13 14.85
CA THR A 360 -3.24 -13.68 13.87
C THR A 360 -2.02 -12.78 13.66
N ILE A 361 -2.23 -11.45 13.55
CA ILE A 361 -1.11 -10.50 13.48
C ILE A 361 -0.26 -10.56 14.76
N LYS A 362 -0.91 -10.80 15.90
CA LYS A 362 -0.24 -11.06 17.19
C LYS A 362 0.26 -12.50 17.34
N THR A 363 0.43 -13.31 16.32
CA THR A 363 1.04 -14.65 16.53
C THR A 363 2.08 -15.00 15.48
N SER A 364 2.32 -14.10 14.54
CA SER A 364 3.06 -14.42 13.34
C SER A 364 4.58 -14.35 13.51
N LYS A 365 5.24 -15.35 12.93
CA LYS A 365 6.66 -15.40 12.64
C LYS A 365 6.84 -15.20 11.13
N PHE A 366 7.74 -14.33 10.72
CA PHE A 366 7.94 -14.04 9.31
C PHE A 366 8.95 -14.99 8.66
N TYR A 367 8.56 -15.58 7.53
CA TYR A 367 9.47 -16.38 6.70
C TYR A 367 10.32 -15.49 5.78
N LYS A 368 11.55 -15.94 5.53
CA LYS A 368 12.63 -15.18 4.87
C LYS A 368 12.23 -14.68 3.47
N PHE A 369 12.69 -13.48 3.12
CA PHE A 369 12.93 -13.13 1.72
C PHE A 369 13.96 -14.12 1.16
N HIS A 370 13.62 -14.78 0.05
CA HIS A 370 14.51 -15.70 -0.66
C HIS A 370 15.19 -15.00 -1.83
#